data_AF-A0AAD1WUY3-F1
#
_entry.id   AF-A0AAD1WUY3-F1
#
_cell.length_a   1.000
_cell.length_b   1.000
_cell.length_c   1.000
_cell.angle_alpha   90.00
_cell.angle_beta   90.00
_cell.angle_gamma   90.00
#
_symmetry.space_group_name_H-M   'P 1'
#
loop_
_entity.id
_entity.type
_entity.pdbx_description
1 polymer ?
#
loop_
_entity_poly.entity_id
_entity_poly.type
_entity_poly.pdbx_seq_one_letter_code
_entity_poly.pdbx_strand_id
1 'polypeptide(L)'
;MDLPENFDSQEAWPNCPTIREIRDQGSCGSRWTFGAMEAISDRTCVHSNGKVNVEVSAEDLLSCCGSKPYSILPCEHRVNGFRPACKGEEGDTPKCVKESESGNTPDYSTDKHFGGNSYHVPKDQQEIMADIYKNRPVEADFVVYSDFPTMWQDKYLEAMLLGC
;
A
#
# COMPACT_ATOMS: atom_id res chain seq x y z
N MET A 1 20.45 19.86 2.26
CA MET A 1 20.52 18.55 1.58
C MET A 1 20.05 18.80 0.18
N ASP A 2 20.83 18.40 -0.81
CA ASP A 2 20.47 18.64 -2.21
C ASP A 2 19.68 17.44 -2.73
N LEU A 3 18.38 17.64 -2.92
CA LEU A 3 17.45 16.64 -3.46
C LEU A 3 17.41 16.76 -4.99
N PRO A 4 17.25 15.64 -5.73
CA PRO A 4 17.12 15.70 -7.16
C PRO A 4 15.78 16.36 -7.56
N GLU A 5 15.75 16.95 -8.75
CA GLU A 5 14.53 17.52 -9.33
C GLU A 5 13.46 16.44 -9.58
N ASN A 6 13.89 15.23 -9.96
CA ASN A 6 13.03 14.08 -10.18
C ASN A 6 13.56 12.87 -9.40
N PHE A 7 12.65 12.10 -8.81
CA PHE A 7 12.99 10.90 -8.07
C PHE A 7 11.93 9.83 -8.31
N ASP A 8 12.37 8.64 -8.68
CA ASP A 8 11.52 7.46 -8.82
C ASP A 8 12.10 6.31 -7.97
N SER A 9 11.32 5.86 -6.98
CA SER A 9 11.67 4.74 -6.10
C SER A 9 11.91 3.44 -6.88
N GLN A 10 11.22 3.25 -8.02
CA GLN A 10 11.33 2.06 -8.87
C GLN A 10 12.65 2.01 -9.64
N GLU A 11 13.26 3.18 -9.88
CA GLU A 11 14.59 3.32 -10.49
C GLU A 11 15.70 3.31 -9.43
N ALA A 12 15.45 3.93 -8.27
CA ALA A 12 16.40 3.97 -7.17
C ALA A 12 16.63 2.59 -6.53
N TRP A 13 15.59 1.75 -6.45
CA TRP A 13 15.63 0.42 -5.83
C TRP A 13 15.08 -0.67 -6.75
N PRO A 14 15.74 -0.95 -7.89
CA PRO A 14 15.24 -1.87 -8.90
C PRO A 14 15.21 -3.34 -8.42
N ASN A 15 15.94 -3.66 -7.36
CA ASN A 15 15.97 -4.99 -6.74
C ASN A 15 14.79 -5.24 -5.78
N CYS A 16 13.92 -4.25 -5.58
CA CYS A 16 12.73 -4.34 -4.74
C CYS A 16 11.46 -4.32 -5.60
N PRO A 17 10.96 -5.49 -6.03
CA PRO A 17 9.84 -5.55 -6.96
C PRO A 17 8.51 -5.08 -6.36
N THR A 18 8.37 -5.08 -5.02
CA THR A 18 7.16 -4.58 -4.32
C THR A 18 6.85 -3.12 -4.65
N ILE A 19 7.87 -2.31 -4.95
CA ILE A 19 7.71 -0.88 -5.31
C ILE A 19 6.98 -0.71 -6.66
N ARG A 20 6.99 -1.76 -7.49
CA ARG A 20 6.31 -1.80 -8.80
C ARG A 20 4.97 -2.51 -8.73
N GLU A 21 4.67 -3.14 -7.61
CA GLU A 21 3.45 -3.90 -7.44
C GLU A 21 2.27 -2.95 -7.23
N ILE A 22 1.20 -3.18 -7.97
CA ILE A 22 -0.07 -2.49 -7.79
C ILE A 22 -1.08 -3.52 -7.30
N ARG A 23 -1.63 -3.29 -6.11
CA ARG A 23 -2.58 -4.21 -5.47
C ARG A 23 -4.01 -3.72 -5.61
N ASP A 24 -4.95 -4.62 -5.36
CA ASP A 24 -6.38 -4.39 -5.53
C ASP A 24 -7.13 -4.72 -4.23
N GLN A 25 -7.72 -3.69 -3.62
CA GLN A 25 -8.52 -3.82 -2.38
C GLN A 25 -9.93 -4.38 -2.60
N GLY A 26 -10.31 -4.69 -3.84
CA GLY A 26 -11.62 -5.21 -4.18
C GLY A 26 -12.77 -4.33 -3.69
N SER A 27 -13.79 -4.98 -3.12
CA SER A 27 -15.05 -4.35 -2.69
C SER A 27 -15.04 -3.99 -1.19
N CYS A 28 -13.89 -3.59 -0.65
CA CYS A 28 -13.71 -3.25 0.77
C CYS A 28 -13.00 -1.91 0.91
N GLY A 29 -13.41 -1.10 1.89
CA GLY A 29 -12.75 0.17 2.27
C GLY A 29 -11.41 -0.02 2.97
N SER A 30 -10.59 -0.98 2.55
CA SER A 30 -9.32 -1.35 3.18
C SER A 30 -8.11 -0.57 2.67
N ARG A 31 -8.29 0.55 1.96
CA ARG A 31 -7.19 1.39 1.42
C ARG A 31 -6.11 1.75 2.44
N TRP A 32 -6.50 1.97 3.70
CA TRP A 32 -5.59 2.29 4.81
C TRP A 32 -4.68 1.13 5.19
N THR A 33 -5.11 -0.13 4.98
CA THR A 33 -4.23 -1.28 5.17
C THR A 33 -3.32 -1.50 3.98
N PHE A 34 -3.82 -1.26 2.78
CA PHE A 34 -3.03 -1.39 1.55
C PHE A 34 -1.90 -0.38 1.50
N GLY A 35 -2.20 0.92 1.68
CA GLY A 35 -1.17 1.97 1.67
C GLY A 35 -0.08 1.75 2.74
N ALA A 36 -0.48 1.34 3.94
CA ALA A 36 0.46 0.99 5.01
C ALA A 36 1.32 -0.23 4.65
N MET A 37 0.71 -1.34 4.21
CA MET A 37 1.43 -2.60 3.97
C MET A 37 2.27 -2.59 2.69
N GLU A 38 1.88 -1.83 1.67
CA GLU A 38 2.71 -1.57 0.49
C GLU A 38 3.99 -0.83 0.89
N ALA A 39 3.87 0.29 1.61
CA ALA A 39 5.02 1.06 2.08
C ALA A 39 5.92 0.24 3.03
N ILE A 40 5.35 -0.60 3.90
CA ILE A 40 6.12 -1.48 4.79
C ILE A 40 6.83 -2.58 3.99
N SER A 41 6.18 -3.18 2.98
CA SER A 41 6.81 -4.17 2.09
C SER A 41 8.03 -3.57 1.40
N ASP A 42 7.88 -2.37 0.85
CA ASP A 42 8.95 -1.62 0.20
C ASP A 42 10.09 -1.30 1.16
N ARG A 43 9.78 -0.71 2.32
CA ARG A 43 10.77 -0.38 3.36
C ARG A 43 11.51 -1.63 3.83
N THR A 44 10.82 -2.76 3.98
CA THR A 44 11.44 -4.04 4.37
C THR A 44 12.45 -4.52 3.32
N CYS A 45 12.07 -4.48 2.05
CA CYS A 45 13.00 -4.82 0.98
C CYS A 45 14.20 -3.90 0.94
N VAL A 46 13.99 -2.58 0.97
CA VAL A 46 15.12 -1.68 0.77
C VAL A 46 16.02 -1.60 2.01
N HIS A 47 15.47 -1.62 3.24
CA HIS A 47 16.30 -1.63 4.45
C HIS A 47 17.07 -2.93 4.65
N SER A 48 16.56 -4.05 4.14
CA SER A 48 17.30 -5.31 4.09
C SER A 48 18.29 -5.38 2.92
N ASN A 49 18.38 -4.33 2.10
CA ASN A 49 19.17 -4.28 0.86
C ASN A 49 18.83 -5.43 -0.10
N GLY A 50 17.53 -5.69 -0.27
CA GLY A 50 17.00 -6.75 -1.15
C GLY A 50 17.07 -8.16 -0.56
N LYS A 51 17.54 -8.34 0.67
CA LYS A 51 17.66 -9.68 1.29
C LYS A 51 16.32 -10.25 1.75
N VAL A 52 15.40 -9.38 2.16
CA VAL A 52 14.05 -9.76 2.61
C VAL A 52 13.08 -9.08 1.67
N ASN A 53 12.50 -9.84 0.76
CA ASN A 53 11.53 -9.35 -0.19
C ASN A 53 10.21 -10.08 0.07
N VAL A 54 9.31 -9.42 0.78
CA VAL A 54 8.06 -9.99 1.26
C VAL A 54 6.92 -9.03 0.96
N GLU A 55 5.82 -9.59 0.49
CA GLU A 55 4.54 -8.91 0.47
C GLU A 55 3.91 -9.05 1.86
N VAL A 56 3.87 -7.95 2.61
CA VAL A 56 3.21 -7.93 3.91
C VAL A 56 1.69 -7.96 3.70
N SER A 57 1.01 -8.81 4.47
CA SER A 57 -0.42 -9.04 4.33
C SER A 57 -1.25 -7.82 4.73
N ALA A 58 -2.03 -7.29 3.77
CA ALA A 58 -3.05 -6.28 4.06
C ALA A 58 -4.27 -6.86 4.79
N GLU A 59 -4.58 -8.14 4.59
CA GLU A 59 -5.68 -8.86 5.27
C GLU A 59 -5.41 -9.05 6.75
N ASP A 60 -4.17 -9.34 7.10
CA ASP A 60 -3.69 -9.44 8.46
C ASP A 60 -4.04 -8.15 9.21
N LEU A 61 -3.54 -7.01 8.72
CA LEU A 61 -3.77 -5.74 9.37
C LEU A 61 -5.28 -5.39 9.40
N LEU A 62 -6.01 -5.75 8.34
CA LEU A 62 -7.44 -5.50 8.21
C LEU A 62 -8.28 -6.29 9.22
N SER A 63 -7.98 -7.57 9.39
CA SER A 63 -8.85 -8.51 10.10
C SER A 63 -8.31 -8.93 11.45
N CYS A 64 -6.99 -8.93 11.68
CA CYS A 64 -6.40 -9.90 12.62
C CYS A 64 -5.18 -9.48 13.45
N CYS A 65 -4.32 -8.60 12.96
CA CYS A 65 -3.00 -8.42 13.56
C CYS A 65 -2.21 -9.77 13.68
N GLY A 66 -2.29 -10.65 12.66
CA GLY A 66 -1.22 -11.52 12.07
C GLY A 66 -1.61 -12.19 10.70
N SER A 67 -0.69 -12.94 10.05
CA SER A 67 -0.63 -13.23 8.59
C SER A 67 -1.62 -14.24 7.93
N LYS A 68 -2.32 -13.80 6.88
CA LYS A 68 -3.09 -14.58 5.87
C LYS A 68 -3.08 -13.83 4.52
N PRO A 69 -3.22 -14.46 3.34
CA PRO A 69 -3.41 -13.71 2.10
C PRO A 69 -4.78 -13.05 2.03
N TYR A 70 -4.89 -12.02 1.18
CA TYR A 70 -6.10 -11.23 1.00
C TYR A 70 -7.24 -12.04 0.41
N SER A 71 -8.36 -12.06 1.13
CA SER A 71 -9.48 -12.97 0.87
C SER A 71 -10.59 -12.34 0.03
N ILE A 72 -10.61 -11.00 -0.04
CA ILE A 72 -11.57 -10.25 -0.84
C ILE A 72 -11.10 -10.24 -2.29
N LEU A 73 -11.89 -10.88 -3.17
CA LEU A 73 -11.55 -10.98 -4.57
C LEU A 73 -11.65 -9.63 -5.30
N PRO A 74 -10.76 -9.38 -6.27
CA PRO A 74 -10.86 -8.21 -7.13
C PRO A 74 -12.18 -8.15 -7.89
N CYS A 75 -12.71 -6.95 -8.07
CA CYS A 75 -13.97 -6.69 -8.77
C CYS A 75 -13.89 -5.39 -9.57
N GLU A 76 -14.79 -5.20 -10.53
CA GLU A 76 -14.81 -3.99 -11.36
C GLU A 76 -15.61 -2.87 -10.70
N HIS A 77 -14.97 -1.72 -10.56
CA HIS A 77 -15.62 -0.48 -10.13
C HIS A 77 -16.05 0.31 -11.38
N ARG A 78 -17.36 0.41 -11.61
CA ARG A 78 -18.00 1.27 -12.64
C ARG A 78 -17.69 0.96 -14.11
N VAL A 79 -16.90 -0.08 -14.42
CA VAL A 79 -16.61 -0.55 -15.78
C VAL A 79 -17.07 -1.98 -15.99
N ASN A 80 -17.42 -2.35 -17.23
CA ASN A 80 -17.66 -3.74 -17.60
C ASN A 80 -16.33 -4.39 -17.97
N GLY A 81 -15.83 -5.26 -17.09
CA GLY A 81 -14.58 -5.99 -17.28
C GLY A 81 -14.78 -7.51 -17.21
N PHE A 82 -13.68 -8.24 -17.05
CA PHE A 82 -13.69 -9.70 -16.92
C PHE A 82 -14.08 -10.15 -15.49
N ARG A 83 -13.91 -9.27 -14.50
CA ARG A 83 -14.24 -9.56 -13.09
C ARG A 83 -15.70 -9.20 -12.81
N PRO A 84 -16.32 -9.78 -11.76
CA PRO A 84 -17.65 -9.38 -11.31
C PRO A 84 -17.70 -7.89 -10.95
N ALA A 85 -18.86 -7.27 -11.13
CA ALA A 85 -19.07 -5.89 -10.66
C ALA A 85 -19.05 -5.80 -9.14
N CYS A 86 -18.35 -4.82 -8.58
CA CYS A 86 -18.36 -4.53 -7.15
C CYS A 86 -19.75 -4.07 -6.69
N LYS A 87 -20.18 -4.47 -5.49
CA LYS A 87 -21.49 -4.10 -4.91
C LYS A 87 -21.38 -2.95 -3.88
N GLY A 88 -20.36 -2.11 -3.99
CA GLY A 88 -20.01 -1.06 -3.01
C GLY A 88 -18.94 -1.52 -2.01
N GLU A 89 -18.58 -0.70 -1.03
CA GLU A 89 -17.59 -1.04 0.02
C GLU A 89 -18.21 -1.80 1.22
N GLU A 90 -19.40 -2.35 1.05
CA GLU A 90 -20.22 -2.95 2.11
C GLU A 90 -19.88 -4.43 2.40
N GLY A 91 -18.73 -4.91 1.93
CA GLY A 91 -18.25 -6.24 2.27
C GLY A 91 -17.94 -6.34 3.78
N ASP A 92 -18.42 -7.41 4.42
CA ASP A 92 -18.05 -7.70 5.81
C ASP A 92 -16.54 -7.88 5.92
N THR A 93 -15.93 -7.27 6.94
CA THR A 93 -14.53 -7.53 7.28
C THR A 93 -14.36 -9.03 7.54
N PRO A 94 -13.41 -9.71 6.87
CA PRO A 94 -13.16 -11.11 7.10
C PRO A 94 -12.82 -11.38 8.57
N LYS A 95 -13.10 -12.60 9.05
CA LYS A 95 -12.78 -12.97 10.43
C LYS A 95 -11.27 -13.09 10.62
N CYS A 96 -10.77 -12.59 11.74
CA CYS A 96 -9.40 -12.87 12.17
C CYS A 96 -9.15 -14.38 12.28
N VAL A 97 -8.25 -14.91 11.46
CA VAL A 97 -7.73 -16.29 11.58
C VAL A 97 -6.23 -16.25 11.86
N LYS A 98 -5.83 -16.70 13.05
CA LYS A 98 -4.43 -16.66 13.52
C LYS A 98 -3.60 -17.86 13.09
N GLU A 99 -3.66 -18.20 11.81
CA GLU A 99 -3.04 -19.41 11.25
C GLU A 99 -2.53 -19.11 9.85
N SER A 100 -1.39 -19.66 9.44
CA SER A 100 -0.94 -19.55 8.04
C SER A 100 -1.88 -20.37 7.12
N GLU A 101 -1.82 -20.17 5.81
CA GLU A 101 -2.49 -21.12 4.90
C GLU A 101 -1.82 -22.48 4.92
N SER A 102 -2.59 -23.52 4.60
CA SER A 102 -2.08 -24.89 4.54
C SER A 102 -1.00 -24.98 3.46
N GLY A 103 0.21 -25.39 3.85
CA GLY A 103 1.37 -25.49 2.96
C GLY A 103 2.31 -24.28 3.02
N ASN A 104 1.94 -23.21 3.73
CA ASN A 104 2.85 -22.10 3.99
C ASN A 104 3.73 -22.42 5.21
N THR A 105 5.04 -22.27 5.02
CA THR A 105 6.04 -22.22 6.09
C THR A 105 6.75 -20.88 6.00
N PRO A 106 6.93 -20.14 7.10
CA PRO A 106 6.82 -20.58 8.49
C PRO A 106 5.41 -20.45 9.10
N ASP A 107 5.27 -20.89 10.36
CA ASP A 107 4.01 -20.76 11.10
C ASP A 107 3.66 -19.28 11.34
N TYR A 108 2.37 -18.99 11.44
CA TYR A 108 1.80 -17.66 11.64
C TYR A 108 2.52 -16.78 12.66
N SER A 109 2.90 -17.36 13.81
CA SER A 109 3.57 -16.63 14.89
C SER A 109 4.99 -16.20 14.54
N THR A 110 5.64 -16.94 13.64
CA THR A 110 7.02 -16.76 13.19
C THR A 110 7.13 -16.01 11.87
N ASP A 111 6.05 -15.94 11.11
CA ASP A 111 5.90 -15.18 9.86
C ASP A 111 5.62 -13.68 10.10
N LYS A 112 5.65 -13.24 11.37
CA LYS A 112 5.36 -11.84 11.71
C LYS A 112 6.56 -10.93 11.45
N HIS A 113 6.31 -9.87 10.70
CA HIS A 113 7.25 -8.78 10.46
C HIS A 113 6.92 -7.59 11.35
N PHE A 114 7.89 -7.15 12.16
CA PHE A 114 7.71 -6.02 13.08
C PHE A 114 8.50 -4.82 12.59
N GLY A 115 7.81 -3.68 12.46
CA GLY A 115 8.46 -2.39 12.26
C GLY A 115 9.21 -1.95 13.52
N GLY A 116 10.26 -1.16 13.33
CA GLY A 116 11.02 -0.58 14.45
C GLY A 116 10.25 0.55 15.14
N ASN A 117 9.94 1.61 14.40
CA ASN A 117 9.23 2.79 14.87
C ASN A 117 8.24 3.27 13.80
N SER A 118 7.17 3.95 14.21
CA SER A 118 6.31 4.75 13.35
C SER A 118 6.52 6.24 13.63
N TYR A 119 6.39 7.07 12.61
CA TYR A 119 6.51 8.53 12.73
C TYR A 119 5.66 9.22 11.68
N HIS A 120 5.35 10.49 11.95
CA HIS A 120 4.67 11.37 11.02
C HIS A 120 5.70 12.26 10.31
N VAL A 121 5.62 12.32 8.99
CA VAL A 121 6.39 13.29 8.20
C VAL A 121 5.62 14.61 8.18
N PRO A 122 6.25 15.75 8.54
CA PRO A 122 5.60 17.06 8.50
C PRO A 122 4.92 17.32 7.15
N LYS A 123 3.84 18.12 7.16
CA LYS A 123 3.13 18.57 5.95
C LYS A 123 3.93 19.65 5.21
N ASP A 124 5.18 19.31 4.87
CA ASP A 124 6.12 20.16 4.17
C ASP A 124 6.70 19.37 2.99
N GLN A 125 6.65 19.97 1.80
CA GLN A 125 7.07 19.30 0.57
C GLN A 125 8.53 18.84 0.62
N GLN A 126 9.44 19.66 1.17
CA GLN A 126 10.86 19.33 1.23
C GLN A 126 11.12 18.20 2.22
N GLU A 127 10.43 18.20 3.37
CA GLU A 127 10.53 17.13 4.36
C GLU A 127 9.99 15.80 3.81
N ILE A 128 8.87 15.82 3.08
CA ILE A 128 8.31 14.62 2.43
C ILE A 128 9.26 14.08 1.36
N MET A 129 9.78 14.95 0.49
CA MET A 129 10.75 14.54 -0.52
C MET A 129 12.03 13.99 0.13
N ALA A 130 12.51 14.62 1.20
CA ALA A 130 13.68 14.16 1.94
C ALA A 130 13.43 12.81 2.62
N ASP A 131 12.23 12.57 3.16
CA ASP A 131 11.86 11.29 3.75
C ASP A 131 11.81 10.20 2.70
N ILE A 132 11.12 10.39 1.58
CA ILE A 132 11.06 9.38 0.51
C ILE A 132 12.47 9.03 0.02
N TYR A 133 13.31 10.05 -0.20
CA TYR A 133 14.68 9.85 -0.67
C TYR A 133 15.55 9.04 0.32
N LYS A 134 15.44 9.31 1.63
CA LYS A 134 16.25 8.63 2.67
C LYS A 134 15.65 7.32 3.15
N ASN A 135 14.35 7.34 3.39
CA ASN A 135 13.59 6.40 4.21
C ASN A 135 12.56 5.60 3.41
N ARG A 136 12.46 5.80 2.08
CA ARG A 136 11.66 5.00 1.11
C ARG A 136 10.17 5.41 1.06
N PRO A 137 9.33 4.81 0.18
CA PRO A 137 7.92 5.15 0.04
C PRO A 137 7.18 5.30 1.37
N VAL A 138 6.23 6.23 1.40
CA VAL A 138 5.41 6.59 2.57
C VAL A 138 3.95 6.35 2.23
N GLU A 139 3.16 6.08 3.26
CA GLU A 139 1.70 6.15 3.16
C GLU A 139 1.27 7.62 3.24
N ALA A 140 0.31 8.01 2.40
CA ALA A 140 -0.33 9.32 2.45
C ALA A 140 -1.83 9.19 2.15
N ASP A 141 -2.62 10.13 2.66
CA ASP A 141 -4.06 10.21 2.41
C ASP A 141 -4.44 11.54 1.73
N PHE A 142 -5.51 11.50 0.95
CA PHE A 142 -6.11 12.67 0.33
C PHE A 142 -7.62 12.47 0.17
N VAL A 143 -8.34 13.57 -0.05
CA VAL A 143 -9.79 13.56 -0.29
C VAL A 143 -10.06 13.26 -1.76
N VAL A 144 -10.86 12.23 -2.03
CA VAL A 144 -11.27 11.84 -3.37
C VAL A 144 -12.61 12.49 -3.71
N TYR A 145 -12.63 13.27 -4.79
CA TYR A 145 -13.86 13.87 -5.34
C TYR A 145 -14.42 13.00 -6.48
N SER A 146 -15.68 13.24 -6.86
CA SER A 146 -16.41 12.39 -7.83
C SER A 146 -15.85 12.42 -9.26
N ASP A 147 -15.10 13.46 -9.60
CA ASP A 147 -14.39 13.65 -10.86
C ASP A 147 -13.11 12.82 -10.95
N PHE A 148 -12.46 12.55 -9.80
CA PHE A 148 -11.17 11.83 -9.73
C PHE A 148 -11.12 10.54 -10.57
N PRO A 149 -12.11 9.63 -10.53
CA PRO A 149 -12.06 8.37 -11.30
C PRO A 149 -12.15 8.57 -12.82
N THR A 150 -12.67 9.71 -13.26
CA THR A 150 -12.86 10.02 -14.70
C THR A 150 -11.68 10.79 -15.30
N MET A 151 -10.73 11.21 -14.46
CA MET A 151 -9.53 11.94 -14.88
C MET A 151 -8.45 10.97 -15.35
N TRP A 152 -8.67 10.32 -16.49
CA TRP A 152 -7.63 9.53 -17.13
C TRP A 152 -6.75 10.39 -18.04
N GLN A 153 -5.43 10.24 -17.82
CA GLN A 153 -4.27 10.44 -18.70
C GLN A 153 -3.35 11.67 -18.55
N ASP A 154 -3.76 12.88 -18.12
CA ASP A 154 -2.79 14.01 -18.13
C ASP A 154 -2.92 14.95 -16.92
N LYS A 155 -1.92 14.86 -16.03
CA LYS A 155 -1.48 15.87 -15.04
C LYS A 155 -2.49 16.31 -13.98
N TYR A 156 -2.46 15.63 -12.83
CA TYR A 156 -2.88 16.24 -11.56
C TYR A 156 -1.87 17.32 -11.15
N LEU A 157 -2.19 18.59 -11.42
CA LEU A 157 -1.42 19.73 -10.87
C LEU A 157 -2.28 20.74 -10.08
N GLU A 158 -3.59 20.54 -9.95
CA GLU A 158 -4.47 21.58 -9.39
C GLU A 158 -5.34 21.17 -8.19
N ALA A 159 -5.30 19.92 -7.73
CA ALA A 159 -6.17 19.48 -6.63
C ALA A 159 -5.56 19.59 -5.21
N MET A 160 -4.25 19.81 -5.07
CA MET A 160 -3.61 19.93 -3.73
C MET A 160 -3.74 21.31 -3.08
N LEU A 161 -4.28 22.32 -3.77
CA LEU A 161 -4.33 23.70 -3.26
C LEU A 161 -5.69 24.16 -2.74
N LEU A 162 -6.70 23.29 -2.69
CA LEU A 162 -8.04 23.67 -2.22
C LEU A 162 -8.59 22.65 -1.21
N GLY A 163 -8.43 22.97 0.07
CA GLY A 163 -9.25 22.39 1.14
C GLY A 163 -8.55 22.39 2.50
N CYS A 164 -8.98 23.33 3.34
CA CYS A 164 -8.68 23.59 4.76
C CYS A 164 -7.94 22.52 5.59
#